data_AF-A0A9E7BPR9-F1
#
_entry.id   AF-A0A9E7BPR9-F1
#
_cell.length_a   1.000
_cell.length_b   1.000
_cell.length_c   1.000
_cell.angle_alpha   90.00
_cell.angle_beta   90.00
_cell.angle_gamma   90.00
#
_symmetry.space_group_name_H-M   'P 1'
#
loop_
_entity.id
_entity.type
_entity.pdbx_description
1 polymer ?
#
loop_
_entity_poly.entity_id
_entity_poly.type
_entity_poly.pdbx_seq_one_letter_code
_entity_poly.pdbx_strand_id
1 'polypeptide(L)'
;MEDQTKGLRAALESDELLEELAAIEHERWSHWQRYLHDQCTPGPDGSLIIPANQARRWSTQMNTPYNQLFDDERESDREQVRRYLPIIARTLGEATTDCDEQPDTAE
;
A
#
# COMPACT_ATOMS: atom_id res chain seq x y z
N MET A 1 6.58 -24.92 -15.51
CA MET A 1 5.41 -24.23 -14.93
C MET A 1 5.49 -24.17 -13.41
N GLU A 2 5.75 -25.29 -12.73
CA GLU A 2 5.93 -25.31 -11.27
C GLU A 2 7.17 -24.53 -10.80
N ASP A 3 8.27 -24.62 -11.54
CA ASP A 3 9.51 -23.87 -11.28
C ASP A 3 9.35 -22.36 -11.49
N GLN A 4 8.61 -21.97 -12.53
CA GLN A 4 8.24 -20.58 -12.83
C GLN A 4 7.36 -19.97 -11.72
N THR A 5 6.38 -20.73 -11.21
CA THR A 5 5.56 -20.30 -10.06
C THR A 5 6.40 -20.13 -8.80
N LYS A 6 7.42 -20.98 -8.61
CA LYS A 6 8.34 -20.87 -7.48
C LYS A 6 9.23 -19.63 -7.57
N GLY A 7 9.75 -19.31 -8.76
CA GLY A 7 10.51 -18.09 -9.03
C GLY A 7 9.70 -16.81 -8.77
N LEU A 8 8.48 -16.75 -9.30
CA LEU A 8 7.55 -15.63 -9.06
C LEU A 8 7.24 -15.45 -7.57
N ARG A 9 7.01 -16.54 -6.85
CA ARG A 9 6.75 -16.50 -5.42
C ARG A 9 7.96 -15.98 -4.64
N ALA A 10 9.15 -16.45 -4.97
CA ALA A 10 10.39 -15.98 -4.34
C ALA A 10 10.61 -14.48 -4.56
N ALA A 11 10.33 -13.97 -5.77
CA ALA A 11 10.41 -12.53 -6.06
C ALA A 11 9.42 -11.71 -5.23
N LEU A 12 8.18 -12.20 -5.09
CA LEU A 12 7.14 -11.55 -4.26
C LEU A 12 7.41 -11.63 -2.75
N GLU A 13 8.20 -12.61 -2.31
CA GLU A 13 8.59 -12.82 -0.90
C GLU A 13 9.99 -12.26 -0.61
N SER A 14 10.61 -11.53 -1.54
CA SER A 14 11.96 -10.97 -1.38
C SER A 14 11.99 -9.80 -0.38
N ASP A 15 13.09 -9.68 0.37
CA ASP A 15 13.32 -8.59 1.32
C ASP A 15 13.35 -7.22 0.62
N GLU A 16 13.89 -7.16 -0.61
CA GLU A 16 13.94 -5.93 -1.40
C GLU A 16 12.54 -5.42 -1.73
N LEU A 17 11.67 -6.29 -2.26
CA LEU A 17 10.28 -5.90 -2.52
C LEU A 17 9.56 -5.54 -1.22
N LEU A 18 9.80 -6.27 -0.13
CA LEU A 18 9.19 -5.98 1.16
C LEU A 18 9.53 -4.57 1.64
N GLU A 19 10.79 -4.16 1.57
CA GLU A 19 11.23 -2.81 1.97
C GLU A 19 10.64 -1.72 1.06
N GLU A 20 10.55 -1.95 -0.25
CA GLU A 20 9.92 -1.01 -1.18
C GLU A 20 8.43 -0.81 -0.89
N LEU A 21 7.69 -1.91 -0.67
CA LEU A 21 6.26 -1.84 -0.33
C LEU A 21 6.05 -1.24 1.07
N ALA A 22 6.94 -1.54 2.02
CA ALA A 22 6.92 -0.96 3.36
C ALA A 22 7.18 0.56 3.33
N ALA A 23 8.06 1.06 2.47
CA ALA A 23 8.29 2.48 2.28
C ALA A 23 7.03 3.20 1.78
N ILE A 24 6.28 2.60 0.85
CA ILE A 24 4.98 3.14 0.40
C ILE A 24 3.97 3.15 1.56
N GLU A 25 3.86 2.05 2.31
CA GLU A 25 2.93 1.96 3.44
C GLU A 25 3.27 2.98 4.53
N HIS A 26 4.56 3.21 4.79
CA HIS A 26 5.01 4.24 5.73
C HIS A 26 4.64 5.65 5.24
N GLU A 27 4.83 5.95 3.96
CA GLU A 27 4.44 7.24 3.40
C GLU A 27 2.91 7.44 3.48
N ARG A 28 2.12 6.40 3.15
CA ARG A 28 0.67 6.41 3.30
C ARG A 28 0.24 6.67 4.74
N TRP A 29 0.79 5.93 5.71
CA TRP A 29 0.50 6.13 7.13
C TRP A 29 0.86 7.54 7.59
N SER A 30 2.06 8.00 7.26
CA SER A 30 2.56 9.29 7.72
C SER A 30 1.76 10.45 7.10
N HIS A 31 1.32 10.32 5.84
CA HIS A 31 0.42 11.27 5.19
C HIS A 31 -0.92 11.35 5.94
N TRP A 32 -1.55 10.21 6.25
CA TRP A 32 -2.79 10.18 7.01
C TRP A 32 -2.65 10.73 8.42
N GLN A 33 -1.53 10.45 9.11
CA GLN A 33 -1.24 11.03 10.43
C GLN A 33 -1.13 12.56 10.34
N ARG A 34 -0.36 13.08 9.37
CA ARG A 34 -0.24 14.53 9.14
C ARG A 34 -1.59 15.18 8.86
N TYR A 35 -2.40 14.58 8.00
CA TYR A 35 -3.74 15.06 7.70
C TYR A 35 -4.64 15.05 8.95
N LEU A 36 -4.67 13.95 9.71
CA LEU A 36 -5.45 13.90 10.95
C LEU A 36 -5.03 15.00 11.93
N HIS A 37 -3.73 15.19 12.11
CA HIS A 37 -3.18 16.21 13.01
C HIS A 37 -3.55 17.64 12.55
N ASP A 38 -3.51 17.91 11.25
CA ASP A 38 -3.91 19.19 10.64
C ASP A 38 -5.40 19.52 10.89
N GLN A 39 -6.24 18.49 11.01
CA GLN A 39 -7.66 18.64 11.31
C GLN A 39 -7.95 18.79 12.81
N CYS A 40 -6.96 18.62 13.69
CA CYS A 40 -7.11 18.73 15.14
C CYS A 40 -6.87 20.15 15.65
N THR A 41 -7.43 20.45 16.82
CA THR A 41 -7.08 21.66 17.59
C THR A 41 -6.21 21.28 18.80
N PRO A 42 -5.12 21.99 19.08
CA PRO A 42 -4.30 21.70 20.26
C PRO A 42 -5.06 22.03 21.56
N GLY A 43 -4.99 21.12 22.53
CA GLY A 43 -5.48 21.28 23.89
C GLY A 43 -4.44 21.96 24.81
N PRO A 44 -4.84 22.33 26.04
CA PRO A 44 -3.98 23.05 26.98
C PRO A 44 -2.75 22.25 27.47
N ASP A 45 -2.77 20.93 27.33
CA ASP A 45 -1.71 19.99 27.72
C ASP A 45 -0.89 19.45 26.52
N GLY A 46 -1.11 20.01 25.32
CA GLY A 46 -0.51 19.51 24.08
C GLY A 46 -1.24 18.32 23.46
N SER A 47 -2.38 17.90 24.01
CA SER A 47 -3.28 16.95 23.34
C SER A 47 -3.80 17.49 22.01
N LEU A 48 -4.22 16.59 21.12
CA LEU A 48 -4.93 16.94 19.89
C LEU A 48 -6.41 16.61 20.06
N ILE A 49 -7.24 17.63 19.91
CA ILE A 49 -8.69 17.52 20.01
C ILE A 49 -9.26 17.43 18.59
N ILE A 50 -9.79 16.27 18.22
CA ILE A 50 -10.45 16.06 16.93
C ILE A 50 -11.84 16.71 16.97
N PRO A 51 -12.20 17.56 15.99
CA PRO A 51 -13.56 18.07 15.87
C PRO A 51 -14.60 16.95 15.79
N ALA A 52 -15.71 17.10 16.52
CA ALA A 52 -16.69 16.02 16.67
C ALA A 52 -17.32 15.54 15.35
N ASN A 53 -17.44 16.43 14.35
CA ASN A 53 -17.89 16.07 13.00
C ASN A 53 -16.86 15.19 12.27
N GLN A 54 -15.57 15.51 12.36
CA GLN A 54 -14.49 14.71 11.76
C GLN A 54 -14.39 13.35 12.44
N ALA A 55 -14.41 13.31 13.77
CA ALA A 55 -14.41 12.07 14.54
C ALA A 55 -15.58 11.16 14.13
N ARG A 56 -16.81 11.69 14.09
CA ARG A 56 -17.98 10.92 13.63
C ARG A 56 -17.84 10.43 12.19
N ARG A 57 -17.42 11.30 11.27
CA ARG A 57 -17.26 10.93 9.85
C ARG A 57 -16.27 9.78 9.70
N TRP A 58 -15.07 9.92 10.25
CA TRP A 58 -14.05 8.87 10.15
C TRP A 58 -14.45 7.60 10.89
N SER A 59 -15.12 7.70 12.04
CA SER A 59 -15.71 6.55 12.72
C SER A 59 -16.75 5.83 11.87
N THR A 60 -17.59 6.55 11.14
CA THR A 60 -18.53 5.90 10.19
C THR A 60 -17.76 5.21 9.06
N GLN A 61 -16.80 5.90 8.43
CA GLN A 61 -16.01 5.35 7.33
C GLN A 61 -15.26 4.07 7.74
N MET A 62 -14.52 4.10 8.86
CA MET A 62 -13.74 2.95 9.31
C MET A 62 -14.59 1.73 9.70
N ASN A 63 -15.85 1.94 10.11
CA ASN A 63 -16.78 0.88 10.50
C ASN A 63 -17.70 0.44 9.35
N THR A 64 -17.61 1.08 8.18
CA THR A 64 -18.38 0.72 7.00
C THR A 64 -17.56 -0.23 6.14
N PRO A 65 -18.07 -1.44 5.80
CA PRO A 65 -17.42 -2.34 4.85
C PRO A 65 -17.10 -1.63 3.53
N TYR A 66 -15.96 -1.96 2.92
CA TYR A 66 -15.51 -1.30 1.68
C TYR A 66 -16.57 -1.30 0.57
N ASN A 67 -17.30 -2.40 0.38
CA ASN A 67 -18.36 -2.50 -0.63
C ASN A 67 -19.62 -1.65 -0.33
N GLN A 68 -19.69 -1.03 0.85
CA GLN A 68 -20.77 -0.16 1.30
C GLN A 68 -20.35 1.31 1.44
N LEU A 69 -19.05 1.62 1.29
CA LEU A 69 -18.56 3.00 1.22
C LEU A 69 -19.09 3.71 -0.02
N PHE A 70 -19.14 5.04 -0.01
CA PHE A 70 -19.45 5.81 -1.22
C PHE A 70 -18.32 5.73 -2.25
N ASP A 71 -18.64 5.95 -3.53
CA ASP A 71 -17.68 5.80 -4.64
C ASP A 71 -16.43 6.65 -4.48
N ASP A 72 -16.60 7.88 -4.00
CA ASP A 72 -15.54 8.85 -3.72
C ASP A 72 -14.66 8.42 -2.53
N GLU A 73 -15.26 7.81 -1.51
CA GLU A 73 -14.52 7.28 -0.35
C GLU A 73 -13.67 6.08 -0.78
N ARG A 74 -14.25 5.18 -1.57
CA ARG A 74 -13.51 4.06 -2.17
C ARG A 74 -12.44 4.53 -3.15
N GLU A 75 -12.60 5.69 -3.80
CA GLU A 75 -11.59 6.22 -4.71
C GLU A 75 -10.30 6.56 -3.96
N SER A 76 -10.39 7.15 -2.78
CA SER A 76 -9.22 7.38 -1.92
C SER A 76 -8.46 6.08 -1.62
N ASP A 77 -9.17 4.98 -1.33
CA ASP A 77 -8.53 3.68 -1.12
C ASP A 77 -7.87 3.14 -2.40
N ARG A 78 -8.56 3.27 -3.54
CA ARG A 78 -8.02 2.85 -4.85
C ARG A 78 -6.77 3.65 -5.23
N GLU A 79 -6.74 4.95 -4.98
CA GLU A 79 -5.57 5.80 -5.21
C GLU A 79 -4.35 5.33 -4.43
N GLN A 80 -4.52 4.90 -3.17
CA GLN A 80 -3.42 4.32 -2.41
C GLN A 80 -2.95 3.01 -3.04
N VAL A 81 -3.85 2.09 -3.38
CA VAL A 81 -3.50 0.80 -4.02
C VAL A 81 -2.75 1.01 -5.34
N ARG A 82 -3.15 1.98 -6.16
CA ARG A 82 -2.48 2.27 -7.44
C ARG A 82 -1.02 2.66 -7.29
N ARG A 83 -0.56 3.09 -6.11
CA ARG A 83 0.86 3.39 -5.85
C ARG A 83 1.73 2.13 -5.74
N TYR A 84 1.16 1.01 -5.32
CA TYR A 84 1.87 -0.27 -5.20
C TYR A 84 2.00 -0.99 -6.55
N LEU A 85 0.99 -0.84 -7.42
CA LEU A 85 0.87 -1.63 -8.66
C LEU A 85 2.10 -1.52 -9.60
N PRO A 86 2.72 -0.35 -9.83
CA PRO A 86 3.90 -0.26 -10.68
C PRO A 86 5.10 -1.05 -10.13
N ILE A 87 5.29 -1.07 -8.81
CA ILE A 87 6.39 -1.82 -8.16
C ILE A 87 6.15 -3.31 -8.32
N ILE A 88 4.93 -3.77 -7.99
CA ILE A 88 4.56 -5.19 -8.14
C ILE A 88 4.71 -5.63 -9.60
N ALA A 89 4.23 -4.82 -10.55
CA ALA A 89 4.33 -5.13 -11.98
C ALA A 89 5.79 -5.22 -12.44
N ARG A 90 6.66 -4.32 -11.96
CA ARG A 90 8.10 -4.37 -12.25
C ARG A 90 8.72 -5.67 -11.73
N THR A 91 8.48 -6.01 -10.46
CA THR A 91 9.05 -7.23 -9.86
C THR A 91 8.58 -8.50 -10.56
N LEU A 92 7.31 -8.55 -10.99
CA LEU A 92 6.81 -9.68 -11.79
C LEU A 92 7.47 -9.73 -13.19
N GLY A 93 7.73 -8.59 -13.81
CA GLY A 93 8.41 -8.50 -15.10
C GLY A 93 9.88 -8.95 -15.03
N GLU A 94 10.61 -8.54 -14.00
CA GLU A 94 12.00 -8.94 -13.76
C GLU A 94 12.11 -10.44 -13.51
N ALA A 95 11.24 -10.98 -12.64
CA ALA A 95 11.22 -12.40 -12.30
C ALA A 95 10.86 -13.34 -13.48
N THR A 96 10.14 -12.82 -14.48
CA THR A 96 9.81 -13.59 -15.71
C THR A 96 10.92 -13.51 -16.76
N THR A 97 11.70 -12.43 -16.79
CA THR A 97 12.81 -12.23 -17.73
C THR A 97 14.03 -13.07 -17.34
N ASP A 98 14.35 -13.15 -16.05
CA ASP A 98 15.48 -13.95 -15.53
C ASP A 98 15.35 -15.47 -15.80
N CYS A 99 14.14 -15.96 -16.07
CA CYS A 99 13.92 -17.36 -16.41
C CYS A 99 14.16 -17.68 -17.90
N ASP A 100 14.16 -16.68 -18.78
CA ASP A 100 14.35 -16.85 -20.23
C ASP A 100 15.83 -16.69 -20.65
N GLU A 101 16.70 -16.16 -19.78
CA GLU A 101 18.13 -15.93 -20.05
C GLU A 101 19.07 -17.01 -19.48
N GLN A 102 18.60 -18.23 -19.18
CA GLN A 102 19.55 -19.34 -18.95
C GLN A 102 20.30 -19.64 -20.26
N PRO A 103 21.63 -19.39 -20.35
CA PRO A 103 22.37 -19.75 -21.56
C PRO A 103 22.39 -21.26 -21.67
N ASP A 104 21.97 -21.75 -22.84
CA ASP A 104 22.17 -23.13 -23.27
C ASP A 104 23.67 -23.42 -23.24
N THR A 105 24.15 -24.02 -22.13
CA THR A 105 25.49 -24.58 -22.07
C THR A 105 25.49 -25.84 -22.93
N ALA A 106 25.62 -25.66 -24.23
CA ALA A 106 25.91 -26.69 -25.21
C ALA A 106 27.43 -26.73 -25.47
N GLU A 107 28.02 -27.87 -25.09
CA GLU A 107 29.33 -28.48 -25.39
C GLU A 107 30.64 -27.68 -25.20
#